data_AF-A0A7W6A6I9-F1
#
_entry.id   AF-A0A7W6A6I9-F1
#
_cell.length_a   1.000
_cell.length_b   1.000
_cell.length_c   1.000
_cell.angle_alpha   90.00
_cell.angle_beta   90.00
_cell.angle_gamma   90.00
#
_symmetry.space_group_name_H-M   'P 1'
#
loop_
_entity.id
_entity.type
_entity.pdbx_description
1 polymer ?
#
loop_
_entity_poly.entity_id
_entity_poly.type
_entity_poly.pdbx_seq_one_letter_code
_entity_poly.pdbx_strand_id
1 'polypeptide(L)'
;MTGMTLRTLATGALALGGMILIGMGLWFVFLRPALLPEDARYMGSTVAQIQDILPRLAPWLRRVFGVLGGYMLATGLLTVHVAMTTFRSARPGATMVAAVSGLVSIGGMAVANFAIDSDFKWLLL
;
A
#
# COMPACT_ATOMS: atom_id res chain seq x y z
N MET A 1 -0.10 -29.17 10.75
CA MET A 1 0.14 -28.64 9.40
C MET A 1 1.58 -29.00 9.00
N THR A 2 1.79 -29.74 7.91
CA THR A 2 3.13 -30.12 7.43
C THR A 2 3.87 -28.89 6.89
N GLY A 3 5.20 -28.87 7.00
CA GLY A 3 6.03 -27.73 6.59
C GLY A 3 5.91 -27.34 5.11
N MET A 4 5.40 -28.25 4.26
CA MET A 4 5.17 -28.04 2.83
C MET A 4 3.93 -27.16 2.56
N THR A 5 2.85 -27.37 3.32
CA THR A 5 1.61 -26.59 3.20
C THR A 5 1.83 -25.14 3.65
N LEU A 6 2.55 -24.94 4.76
CA LEU A 6 2.87 -23.61 5.27
C LEU A 6 3.72 -22.78 4.27
N ARG A 7 4.66 -23.43 3.58
CA ARG A 7 5.48 -22.78 2.54
C ARG A 7 4.66 -22.37 1.32
N THR A 8 3.74 -23.22 0.88
CA THR A 8 2.86 -22.93 -0.25
C THR A 8 1.94 -21.75 0.07
N LEU A 9 1.35 -21.74 1.26
CA LEU A 9 0.53 -20.63 1.74
C LEU A 9 1.34 -19.33 1.87
N ALA A 10 2.56 -19.39 2.41
CA ALA A 10 3.43 -18.22 2.54
C ALA A 10 3.86 -17.66 1.18
N THR A 11 4.15 -18.53 0.21
CA THR A 11 4.49 -18.14 -1.16
C THR A 11 3.30 -17.47 -1.83
N GLY A 12 2.11 -18.08 -1.73
CA GLY A 12 0.87 -17.53 -2.28
C GLY A 12 0.52 -16.18 -1.66
N ALA A 13 0.63 -16.05 -0.33
CA ALA A 13 0.38 -14.80 0.37
C ALA A 13 1.37 -13.69 -0.03
N LEU A 14 2.66 -14.00 -0.18
CA LEU A 14 3.65 -13.03 -0.65
C LEU A 14 3.42 -12.62 -2.09
N ALA A 15 3.15 -13.57 -2.99
CA ALA A 15 2.85 -13.27 -4.38
C ALA A 15 1.60 -12.38 -4.49
N LEU A 16 0.54 -12.71 -3.76
CA LEU A 16 -0.69 -11.91 -3.70
C LEU A 16 -0.42 -10.51 -3.13
N GLY A 17 0.33 -10.41 -2.02
CA GLY A 17 0.70 -9.12 -1.43
C GLY A 17 1.52 -8.25 -2.38
N GLY A 18 2.47 -8.84 -3.09
CA GLY A 18 3.23 -8.15 -4.14
C GLY A 18 2.36 -7.67 -5.30
N MET A 19 1.39 -8.49 -5.74
CA MET A 19 0.42 -8.10 -6.76
C MET A 19 -0.50 -6.95 -6.29
N ILE A 20 -0.94 -6.98 -5.03
CA ILE A 20 -1.71 -5.89 -4.43
C ILE A 20 -0.87 -4.60 -4.40
N LEU A 21 0.39 -4.66 -3.99
CA LEU A 21 1.30 -3.50 -4.00
C LEU A 21 1.51 -2.93 -5.41
N ILE A 22 1.63 -3.80 -6.42
CA ILE A 22 1.69 -3.36 -7.83
C ILE A 22 0.41 -2.62 -8.21
N GLY A 23 -0.76 -3.21 -7.95
CA GLY A 23 -2.04 -2.58 -8.24
C GLY A 23 -2.21 -1.23 -7.54
N MET A 24 -1.89 -1.17 -6.26
CA MET A 24 -1.92 0.06 -5.45
C MET A 24 -0.95 1.10 -5.99
N GLY A 25 0.26 0.70 -6.36
CA GLY A 25 1.24 1.61 -6.94
C GLY A 25 0.78 2.20 -8.28
N LEU A 26 0.19 1.39 -9.17
CA LEU A 26 -0.43 1.89 -10.41
C LEU A 26 -1.57 2.87 -10.09
N TRP A 27 -2.40 2.55 -9.11
CA TRP A 27 -3.50 3.43 -8.70
C TRP A 27 -2.99 4.78 -8.17
N PHE A 28 -1.95 4.79 -7.31
CA PHE A 28 -1.33 6.01 -6.81
C PHE A 28 -0.69 6.87 -7.90
N VAL A 29 -0.09 6.25 -8.92
CA VAL A 29 0.55 6.97 -10.02
C VAL A 29 -0.48 7.58 -10.98
N PHE A 30 -1.51 6.82 -11.35
CA PHE A 30 -2.37 7.19 -12.49
C PHE A 30 -3.79 7.65 -12.09
N LEU A 31 -4.37 7.08 -11.04
CA LEU A 31 -5.80 7.26 -10.74
C LEU A 31 -6.08 8.09 -9.49
N ARG A 32 -5.19 8.09 -8.50
CA ARG A 32 -5.42 8.74 -7.20
C ARG A 32 -5.54 10.26 -7.37
N PRO A 33 -6.66 10.88 -6.94
CA PRO A 33 -6.77 12.33 -6.84
C PRO A 33 -5.74 12.93 -5.88
N ALA A 34 -5.33 14.17 -6.15
CA ALA A 34 -4.31 14.84 -5.32
C ALA A 34 -4.82 15.15 -3.90
N LEU A 35 -6.10 15.49 -3.79
CA LEU A 35 -6.78 15.73 -2.51
C LEU A 35 -8.12 15.02 -2.57
N LEU A 36 -8.38 14.21 -1.55
CA LEU A 36 -9.70 13.64 -1.36
C LEU A 36 -10.54 14.58 -0.47
N PRO A 37 -11.88 14.55 -0.59
CA PRO A 37 -12.75 15.34 0.29
C PRO A 37 -12.52 15.07 1.78
N GLU A 38 -12.26 13.81 2.14
CA GLU A 38 -11.90 13.39 3.50
C GLU A 38 -10.59 14.02 4.00
N ASP A 39 -9.57 14.15 3.13
CA ASP A 39 -8.31 14.80 3.48
C ASP A 39 -8.56 16.27 3.88
N ALA A 40 -9.38 16.98 3.08
CA ALA A 40 -9.75 18.38 3.36
C ALA A 40 -10.56 18.52 4.65
N ARG A 41 -11.53 17.63 4.86
CA ARG A 41 -12.37 17.58 6.07
C ARG A 41 -11.52 17.35 7.32
N TYR A 42 -10.55 16.43 7.28
CA TYR A 42 -9.62 16.20 8.38
C TYR A 42 -8.81 17.45 8.73
N MET A 43 -8.42 18.24 7.72
CA MET A 43 -7.74 19.53 7.90
C MET A 43 -8.67 20.68 8.30
N GLY A 44 -9.96 20.42 8.52
CA GLY A 44 -10.95 21.45 8.88
C GLY A 44 -11.26 22.44 7.75
N SER A 45 -11.11 22.02 6.49
CA SER A 45 -11.31 22.87 5.31
C SER A 45 -12.09 22.14 4.20
N THR A 46 -12.21 22.80 3.05
CA THR A 46 -12.76 22.22 1.82
C THR A 46 -11.68 22.16 0.75
N VAL A 47 -11.82 21.24 -0.21
CA VAL A 47 -10.86 21.13 -1.32
C VAL A 47 -10.74 22.45 -2.09
N ALA A 48 -11.85 23.17 -2.29
CA ALA A 48 -11.88 24.46 -2.97
C ALA A 48 -11.07 25.52 -2.21
N GLN A 49 -11.27 25.66 -0.90
CA GLN A 49 -10.52 26.62 -0.07
C GLN A 49 -9.02 26.31 -0.06
N ILE A 50 -8.64 25.04 0.06
CA ILE A 50 -7.23 24.62 0.02
C ILE A 50 -6.60 24.96 -1.34
N GLN A 51 -7.32 24.76 -2.44
CA GLN A 51 -6.82 25.08 -3.78
C GLN A 51 -6.70 26.58 -4.02
N ASP A 52 -7.60 27.39 -3.45
CA ASP A 52 -7.54 28.86 -3.53
C ASP A 52 -6.32 29.40 -2.78
N ILE A 53 -6.06 28.89 -1.57
CA ILE A 53 -4.93 29.35 -0.73
C ILE A 53 -3.59 28.79 -1.23
N LEU A 54 -3.57 27.53 -1.69
CA LEU A 54 -2.36 26.81 -2.08
C LEU A 54 -2.52 26.16 -3.47
N PRO A 55 -2.53 26.96 -4.56
CA PRO A 55 -2.82 26.45 -5.91
C PRO A 55 -1.77 25.44 -6.42
N ARG A 56 -0.56 25.43 -5.84
CA ARG A 56 0.52 24.50 -6.20
C ARG A 56 0.53 23.21 -5.37
N LEU A 57 -0.32 23.08 -4.36
CA LEU A 57 -0.35 21.91 -3.49
C LEU A 57 -0.77 20.64 -4.26
N ALA A 58 -1.85 20.71 -5.03
CA ALA A 58 -2.33 19.54 -5.79
C ALA A 58 -1.29 19.03 -6.81
N PRO A 59 -0.65 19.89 -7.64
CA PRO A 59 0.46 19.45 -8.49
C PRO A 59 1.65 18.85 -7.73
N TRP A 60 1.98 19.38 -6.55
CA TRP A 60 3.04 18.82 -5.71
C TRP A 60 2.65 17.44 -5.15
N LEU A 61 1.43 17.29 -4.63
CA LEU A 61 0.92 16.02 -4.13
C LEU A 61 0.88 14.94 -5.21
N ARG A 62 0.51 15.27 -6.45
CA ARG A 62 0.60 14.33 -7.58
C ARG A 62 2.02 13.79 -7.79
N ARG A 63 3.06 14.62 -7.60
CA ARG A 63 4.46 14.16 -7.67
C ARG A 63 4.82 13.26 -6.51
N VAL A 64 4.40 13.62 -5.30
CA VAL A 64 4.60 12.80 -4.10
C VAL A 64 3.94 11.42 -4.26
N PHE A 65 2.69 11.38 -4.74
CA PHE A 65 2.00 10.12 -5.03
C PHE A 65 2.62 9.35 -6.18
N GLY A 66 3.17 10.03 -7.18
CA GLY A 66 3.96 9.38 -8.23
C GLY A 66 5.20 8.66 -7.67
N VAL A 67 5.96 9.31 -6.78
CA VAL A 67 7.13 8.68 -6.13
C VAL A 67 6.70 7.54 -5.21
N LEU A 68 5.67 7.75 -4.39
CA LEU A 68 5.14 6.73 -3.49
C LEU A 68 4.59 5.52 -4.25
N GLY A 69 3.83 5.75 -5.32
CA GLY A 69 3.28 4.70 -6.18
C GLY A 69 4.37 3.97 -6.96
N GLY A 70 5.40 4.68 -7.43
CA GLY A 70 6.61 4.07 -8.00
C GLY A 70 7.35 3.18 -7.00
N TYR A 71 7.46 3.60 -5.74
CA TYR A 71 8.01 2.78 -4.66
C TYR A 71 7.15 1.53 -4.39
N MET A 72 5.83 1.67 -4.32
CA MET A 72 4.89 0.53 -4.17
C MET A 72 5.01 -0.45 -5.33
N LEU A 73 5.16 0.04 -6.57
CA LEU A 73 5.38 -0.79 -7.75
C LEU A 73 6.68 -1.58 -7.66
N ALA A 74 7.79 -0.88 -7.39
CA ALA A 74 9.11 -1.50 -7.30
C ALA A 74 9.18 -2.53 -6.17
N THR A 75 8.62 -2.21 -5.00
CA THR A 75 8.54 -3.14 -3.87
C THR A 75 7.62 -4.32 -4.17
N GLY A 76 6.46 -4.11 -4.77
CA GLY A 76 5.55 -5.18 -5.18
C GLY A 76 6.20 -6.15 -6.18
N LEU A 77 6.91 -5.64 -7.20
CA LEU A 77 7.68 -6.45 -8.15
C LEU A 77 8.78 -7.25 -7.43
N LEU A 78 9.52 -6.63 -6.51
CA LEU A 78 10.53 -7.30 -5.71
C LEU A 78 9.91 -8.39 -4.82
N THR A 79 8.75 -8.13 -4.20
CA THR A 79 8.02 -9.09 -3.37
C THR A 79 7.56 -10.30 -4.19
N VAL A 80 7.01 -10.08 -5.39
CA VAL A 80 6.64 -11.16 -6.32
C VAL A 80 7.90 -11.95 -6.73
N HIS A 81 9.00 -11.27 -7.05
CA HIS A 81 10.27 -11.93 -7.39
C HIS A 81 10.80 -12.77 -6.22
N VAL A 82 10.78 -12.25 -5.00
CA VAL A 82 11.17 -12.97 -3.78
C VAL A 82 10.26 -14.17 -3.54
N ALA A 83 8.94 -14.04 -3.74
CA ALA A 83 8.01 -15.16 -3.63
C ALA A 83 8.37 -16.29 -4.61
N MET A 84 8.68 -15.95 -5.86
CA MET A 84 9.03 -16.93 -6.90
C MET A 84 10.41 -17.58 -6.70
N THR A 85 11.37 -16.87 -6.09
CA THR A 85 12.78 -17.30 -5.99
C THR A 85 13.18 -17.86 -4.62
N THR A 86 12.72 -17.25 -3.53
CA THR A 86 13.24 -17.53 -2.17
C THR A 86 12.71 -18.85 -1.61
N PHE A 87 11.50 -19.28 -1.99
CA PHE A 87 10.96 -20.56 -1.54
C PHE A 87 11.53 -21.78 -2.26
N ARG A 88 12.29 -21.61 -3.34
CA ARG A 88 13.09 -22.69 -3.95
C ARG A 88 14.28 -23.10 -3.07
N SER A 89 14.73 -22.22 -2.16
CA SER A 89 15.99 -22.40 -1.40
C SER A 89 15.80 -22.66 0.11
N ALA A 90 14.56 -22.86 0.58
CA ALA A 90 14.25 -23.37 1.93
C ALA A 90 14.87 -22.62 3.13
N ARG A 91 15.11 -21.30 3.06
CA ARG A 91 15.71 -20.55 4.17
C ARG A 91 14.72 -20.29 5.32
N PRO A 92 15.03 -20.69 6.57
CA PRO A 92 14.20 -20.39 7.73
C PRO A 92 14.18 -18.88 7.99
N GLY A 93 13.00 -18.29 8.18
CA GLY A 93 12.80 -16.86 8.48
C GLY A 93 12.04 -16.06 7.42
N ALA A 94 12.05 -16.48 6.15
CA ALA A 94 11.39 -15.76 5.05
C ALA A 94 9.86 -15.60 5.28
N THR A 95 9.21 -16.62 5.83
CA THR A 95 7.77 -16.58 6.14
C THR A 95 7.42 -15.59 7.24
N MET A 96 8.26 -15.44 8.27
CA MET A 96 7.99 -14.52 9.37
C MET A 96 8.21 -13.07 8.94
N VAL A 97 9.28 -12.82 8.18
CA VAL A 97 9.52 -11.50 7.56
C VAL A 97 8.34 -11.13 6.65
N ALA A 98 7.87 -12.05 5.83
CA ALA A 98 6.69 -11.85 4.98
C ALA A 98 5.43 -11.48 5.76
N ALA A 99 5.12 -12.25 6.81
CA ALA A 99 3.93 -12.01 7.63
C ALA A 99 4.00 -10.65 8.36
N VAL A 100 5.15 -10.32 8.94
CA VAL A 100 5.36 -9.04 9.63
C VAL A 100 5.32 -7.87 8.65
N SER A 101 5.97 -7.97 7.50
CA SER A 101 5.94 -6.94 6.47
C SER A 101 4.52 -6.70 5.94
N GLY A 102 3.75 -7.77 5.70
CA GLY A 102 2.35 -7.65 5.29
C GLY A 102 1.47 -6.98 6.35
N LEU A 103 1.63 -7.39 7.63
CA LEU A 103 0.90 -6.84 8.75
C LEU A 103 1.21 -5.35 8.97
N VAL A 104 2.49 -4.97 8.91
CA VAL A 104 2.93 -3.57 9.07
C VAL A 104 2.43 -2.72 7.90
N SER A 105 2.46 -3.24 6.67
CA SER A 105 2.01 -2.51 5.48
C SER A 105 0.51 -2.22 5.51
N ILE A 106 -0.33 -3.25 5.73
CA ILE A 106 -1.80 -3.10 5.74
C ILE A 106 -2.25 -2.40 7.03
N GLY A 107 -1.66 -2.74 8.17
CA GLY A 107 -2.01 -2.16 9.47
C GLY A 107 -1.79 -0.66 9.52
N GLY A 108 -0.68 -0.15 8.97
CA GLY A 108 -0.44 1.29 8.89
C GLY A 108 -1.50 2.03 8.06
N MET A 109 -1.92 1.45 6.92
CA MET A 109 -2.97 2.02 6.08
C MET A 109 -4.33 2.01 6.76
N ALA A 110 -4.69 0.92 7.45
CA ALA A 110 -5.93 0.82 8.21
C ALA A 110 -5.96 1.87 9.33
N VAL A 111 -4.92 1.94 10.17
CA VAL A 111 -4.82 2.94 11.26
C VAL A 111 -4.98 4.36 10.74
N ALA A 112 -4.29 4.71 9.64
CA ALA A 112 -4.41 6.04 9.05
C ALA A 112 -5.84 6.34 8.57
N ASN A 113 -6.51 5.38 7.90
CA ASN A 113 -7.88 5.56 7.42
C ASN A 113 -8.90 5.71 8.55
N PHE A 114 -8.74 4.96 9.64
CA PHE A 114 -9.56 5.15 10.83
C PHE A 114 -9.29 6.49 11.51
N ALA A 115 -8.03 6.91 11.59
CA ALA A 115 -7.65 8.18 12.23
C ALA A 115 -8.19 9.43 11.50
N ILE A 116 -8.35 9.36 10.17
CA ILE A 116 -8.93 10.45 9.37
C ILE A 116 -10.44 10.34 9.16
N ASP A 117 -11.09 9.38 9.81
CA ASP A 117 -12.51 9.05 9.65
C ASP A 117 -12.90 8.79 8.17
N SER A 118 -12.02 8.12 7.42
CA SER A 118 -12.19 7.83 6.00
C SER A 118 -13.50 7.09 5.72
N ASP A 119 -14.14 7.41 4.60
CA ASP A 119 -15.34 6.72 4.12
C ASP A 119 -15.03 5.26 3.70
N PHE A 120 -13.76 4.95 3.45
CA PHE A 120 -13.29 3.62 3.00
C PHE A 120 -12.79 2.72 4.14
N LYS A 121 -12.77 3.19 5.39
CA LYS A 121 -12.14 2.50 6.53
C LYS A 121 -12.61 1.05 6.74
N TRP A 122 -13.86 0.74 6.40
CA TRP A 122 -14.43 -0.61 6.53
C TRP A 122 -14.05 -1.56 5.40
N LEU A 123 -13.70 -1.05 4.22
CA LEU A 123 -13.27 -1.87 3.08
C LEU A 123 -11.85 -2.43 3.26
N LEU A 124 -11.10 -1.90 4.24
CA LEU A 124 -9.72 -2.24 4.56
C LEU A 124 -9.59 -3.33 5.64
N LEU A 125 -10.71 -3.77 6.22
CA LEU A 125 -10.82 -4.87 7.20
C LEU A 125 -11.25 -6.16 6.52
#